data_AF-I3U9W1-F1
#
_entry.id   AF-I3U9W1-F1
#
_cell.length_a   1.000
_cell.length_b   1.000
_cell.length_c   1.000
_cell.angle_alpha   90.00
_cell.angle_beta   90.00
_cell.angle_gamma   90.00
#
_symmetry.space_group_name_H-M   'P 1'
#
loop_
_entity.id
_entity.type
_entity.pdbx_description
1 polymer ?
#
loop_
_entity_poly.entity_id
_entity_poly.type
_entity_poly.pdbx_seq_one_letter_code
_entity_poly.pdbx_strand_id
1 'polypeptide(L)'
;MTTPHVFNTTAMLIKMANQIAGFFEALPDREEGLRSVYEHIRKFWEPRMRIALLEFLEQHPDGQDGEIGLSAFALEAINNHKAELKPAAQSATPATP
;
A
#
# COMPACT_ATOMS: atom_id res chain seq x y z
N MET A 1 -21.78 -18.14 0.75
CA MET A 1 -21.74 -16.72 0.37
C MET A 1 -20.31 -16.44 -0.06
N THR A 2 -20.12 -16.17 -1.34
CA THR A 2 -18.87 -16.21 -2.11
C THR A 2 -17.87 -15.16 -1.62
N THR A 3 -16.59 -15.52 -1.43
CA THR A 3 -15.43 -14.91 -2.13
C THR A 3 -14.14 -15.69 -1.80
N PRO A 4 -13.49 -16.35 -2.78
CA PRO A 4 -12.13 -16.87 -2.60
C PRO A 4 -11.10 -15.73 -2.64
N HIS A 5 -10.61 -15.27 -1.48
CA HIS A 5 -9.43 -14.40 -1.39
C HIS A 5 -8.14 -15.23 -1.32
N VAL A 6 -7.79 -15.88 -2.43
CA VAL A 6 -6.43 -16.41 -2.66
C VAL A 6 -6.05 -15.75 -3.98
N PHE A 7 -5.19 -14.73 -4.03
CA PHE A 7 -3.73 -14.78 -3.84
C PHE A 7 -3.19 -13.39 -3.40
N ASN A 8 -3.16 -13.16 -2.08
CA ASN A 8 -2.25 -12.28 -1.31
C ASN A 8 -3.00 -11.81 -0.06
N THR A 9 -2.98 -12.63 0.99
CA THR A 9 -3.57 -12.30 2.28
C THR A 9 -3.10 -10.91 2.70
N THR A 10 -4.01 -10.02 3.07
CA THR A 10 -3.72 -8.64 3.52
C THR A 10 -2.57 -8.59 4.52
N ALA A 11 -2.50 -9.56 5.43
CA ALA A 11 -1.38 -9.79 6.36
C ALA A 11 0.01 -9.86 5.68
N MET A 12 0.14 -10.48 4.50
CA MET A 12 1.40 -10.50 3.74
C MET A 12 1.74 -9.13 3.15
N LEU A 13 0.74 -8.39 2.64
CA LEU A 13 0.94 -7.02 2.16
C LEU A 13 1.40 -6.12 3.31
N ILE A 14 0.77 -6.22 4.48
CA ILE A 14 1.15 -5.48 5.69
C ILE A 14 2.60 -5.81 6.09
N LYS A 15 2.97 -7.09 6.12
CA LYS A 15 4.36 -7.51 6.41
C LYS A 15 5.36 -6.92 5.43
N MET A 16 5.09 -7.00 4.13
CA MET A 16 5.98 -6.43 3.11
C MET A 16 6.09 -4.91 3.24
N ALA A 17 4.97 -4.21 3.44
CA ALA A 17 4.97 -2.76 3.66
C ALA A 17 5.80 -2.36 4.89
N ASN A 18 5.68 -3.12 5.99
CA ASN A 18 6.47 -2.89 7.20
C ASN A 18 7.96 -3.13 6.98
N GLN A 19 8.34 -4.16 6.21
CA GLN A 19 9.75 -4.41 5.87
C GLN A 19 10.34 -3.28 5.04
N ILE A 20 9.59 -2.77 4.06
CA ILE A 20 10.00 -1.61 3.24
C ILE A 20 10.13 -0.38 4.13
N ALA A 21 9.13 -0.12 4.99
CA ALA A 21 9.15 1.00 5.92
C ALA A 21 10.34 0.95 6.87
N GLY A 22 10.65 -0.20 7.48
CA GLY A 22 11.80 -0.35 8.38
C GLY A 22 13.14 -0.08 7.69
N PHE A 23 13.25 -0.32 6.38
CA PHE A 23 14.46 0.02 5.62
C PHE A 23 14.63 1.53 5.44
N PHE A 24 13.55 2.24 5.10
CA PHE A 24 13.58 3.68 4.86
C PHE A 24 13.46 4.53 6.13
N GLU A 25 12.92 3.97 7.21
CA GLU A 25 12.87 4.61 8.54
C GLU A 25 14.27 4.81 9.13
N ALA A 26 15.26 4.03 8.68
CA ALA A 26 16.66 4.21 9.05
C ALA A 26 17.33 5.43 8.38
N LEU A 27 16.66 6.10 7.44
CA LEU A 27 17.18 7.32 6.82
C LEU A 27 17.16 8.50 7.80
N PRO A 28 18.16 9.40 7.75
CA PRO A 28 18.21 10.56 8.62
C PRO A 28 17.08 11.58 8.32
N ASP A 29 16.62 11.62 7.07
CA ASP A 29 15.52 12.48 6.64
C ASP A 29 14.21 11.69 6.63
N ARG A 30 13.34 12.03 7.59
CA ARG A 30 12.07 11.33 7.79
C ARG A 30 11.13 11.53 6.61
N GLU A 31 11.07 12.74 6.06
CA GLU A 31 10.17 13.06 4.94
C GLU A 31 10.59 12.32 3.66
N GLU A 32 11.89 12.26 3.39
CA GLU A 32 12.47 11.48 2.31
C GLU A 32 12.20 9.98 2.49
N GLY A 33 12.31 9.47 3.72
CA GLY A 33 11.98 8.09 4.05
C GLY A 33 10.52 7.76 3.75
N LEU A 34 9.57 8.59 4.20
CA LEU A 34 8.13 8.39 3.92
C LEU A 34 7.86 8.40 2.42
N ARG A 35 8.43 9.35 1.69
CA ARG A 35 8.28 9.44 0.23
C ARG A 35 8.85 8.20 -0.46
N SER A 36 10.00 7.72 0.01
CA SER A 36 10.68 6.55 -0.53
C SER A 36 9.89 5.25 -0.34
N VAL A 37 9.21 5.08 0.80
CA VAL A 37 8.31 3.95 1.05
C VAL A 37 7.18 3.91 0.03
N TYR A 38 6.48 5.04 -0.12
CA TYR A 38 5.38 5.16 -1.07
C TYR A 38 5.83 4.89 -2.52
N GLU A 39 6.93 5.52 -2.97
CA GLU A 39 7.47 5.32 -4.31
C GLU A 39 7.87 3.87 -4.57
N HIS A 40 8.46 3.22 -3.56
CA HIS A 40 8.82 1.80 -3.65
C HIS A 40 7.59 0.92 -3.81
N ILE A 41 6.55 1.12 -2.97
CA ILE A 41 5.28 0.39 -3.11
C ILE A 41 4.70 0.63 -4.50
N ARG A 42 4.63 1.89 -4.97
CA ARG A 42 4.08 2.20 -6.30
C ARG A 42 4.84 1.53 -7.45
N LYS A 43 6.16 1.51 -7.39
CA LYS A 43 7.03 1.02 -8.47
C LYS A 43 7.12 -0.50 -8.53
N PHE A 44 7.13 -1.16 -7.38
CA PHE A 44 7.33 -2.61 -7.30
C PHE A 44 6.04 -3.39 -7.10
N TRP A 45 4.98 -2.77 -6.58
CA TRP A 45 3.71 -3.47 -6.37
C TRP A 45 2.78 -3.37 -7.58
N GLU A 46 2.25 -4.53 -7.97
CA GLU A 46 1.19 -4.62 -8.95
C GLU A 46 -0.07 -3.81 -8.53
N PRO A 47 -0.83 -3.27 -9.49
CA PRO A 47 -2.04 -2.49 -9.22
C PRO A 47 -3.01 -3.16 -8.26
N ARG A 48 -3.21 -4.48 -8.39
CA ARG A 48 -4.10 -5.28 -7.54
C ARG A 48 -3.68 -5.28 -6.06
N MET A 49 -2.38 -5.31 -5.77
CA MET A 49 -1.88 -5.30 -4.39
C MET A 49 -2.07 -3.93 -3.75
N ARG A 50 -1.89 -2.87 -4.53
CA ARG A 50 -2.14 -1.49 -4.09
C ARG A 50 -3.61 -1.26 -3.79
N ILE A 51 -4.50 -1.75 -4.66
CA ILE A 51 -5.96 -1.69 -4.43
C ILE A 51 -6.31 -2.44 -3.14
N ALA A 52 -5.86 -3.69 -2.97
CA ALA A 52 -6.13 -4.47 -1.76
C ALA A 52 -5.63 -3.79 -0.47
N LEU A 53 -4.46 -3.14 -0.51
CA LEU A 53 -3.93 -2.39 0.63
C LEU A 53 -4.78 -1.14 0.94
N LEU A 54 -5.26 -0.45 -0.09
CA LEU A 54 -6.11 0.72 0.08
C LEU A 54 -7.50 0.34 0.60
N GLU A 55 -8.11 -0.73 0.06
CA GLU A 55 -9.38 -1.26 0.56
C GLU A 55 -9.26 -1.71 2.01
N PHE A 56 -8.14 -2.33 2.39
CA PHE A 56 -7.83 -2.64 3.78
C PHE A 56 -7.81 -1.38 4.65
N LEU A 57 -7.15 -0.31 4.21
CA LEU A 57 -7.09 0.96 4.95
C LEU A 57 -8.43 1.72 5.00
N GLU A 58 -9.35 1.43 4.09
CA GLU A 58 -10.73 1.95 4.16
C GLU A 58 -11.55 1.23 5.23
N GLN A 59 -11.31 -0.06 5.43
CA GLN A 59 -11.96 -0.86 6.49
C GLN A 59 -11.27 -0.69 7.87
N HIS A 60 -9.95 -0.50 7.86
CA HIS A 60 -9.09 -0.40 9.03
C HIS A 60 -8.26 0.89 8.94
N PRO A 61 -8.84 2.05 9.30
CA PRO A 61 -8.14 3.33 9.18
C PRO A 61 -6.88 3.43 10.04
N ASP A 62 -6.84 2.70 11.16
CA ASP A 62 -5.68 2.57 12.04
C ASP A 62 -4.60 1.61 11.49
N GLY A 63 -4.85 0.97 10.34
CA GLY A 63 -3.91 0.04 9.71
C GLY A 63 -3.72 -1.28 10.48
N GLN A 64 -4.62 -1.62 11.40
CA GLN A 64 -4.55 -2.85 12.21
C GLN A 64 -5.59 -3.89 11.77
N ASP A 65 -5.12 -5.11 11.51
CA ASP A 65 -5.91 -6.31 11.19
C ASP A 65 -5.66 -7.40 12.25
N GLY A 66 -6.43 -7.37 13.33
CA GLY A 66 -6.26 -8.30 14.45
C GLY A 66 -4.87 -8.17 15.10
N GLU A 67 -4.06 -9.23 14.99
CA GLU A 67 -2.70 -9.28 15.57
C GLU A 67 -1.60 -8.67 14.67
N ILE A 68 -1.92 -8.31 13.43
CA ILE A 68 -0.96 -7.78 12.46
C ILE A 68 -1.39 -6.36 12.07
N GLY A 69 -0.45 -5.42 12.03
CA GLY A 69 -0.76 -4.04 11.65
C GLY A 69 0.39 -3.36 10.91
N LEU A 70 0.06 -2.33 10.15
CA LEU A 70 1.05 -1.44 9.54
C LEU A 70 1.83 -0.72 10.65
N SER A 71 3.13 -0.56 10.44
CA SER A 71 3.93 0.31 11.30
C SER A 71 3.44 1.76 11.16
N ALA A 72 3.63 2.57 12.20
CA ALA A 72 3.26 3.99 12.16
C ALA A 72 3.89 4.70 10.94
N PHE A 73 5.15 4.36 10.62
CA PHE A 73 5.85 4.89 9.45
C PHE A 73 5.22 4.47 8.12
N ALA A 74 4.89 3.18 7.96
CA ALA A 74 4.25 2.67 6.74
C ALA A 74 2.85 3.28 6.56
N LEU A 75 2.06 3.31 7.64
CA LEU A 75 0.73 3.89 7.65
C LEU A 75 0.75 5.37 7.27
N GLU A 76 1.66 6.14 7.84
CA GLU A 76 1.81 7.56 7.54
C GLU A 76 2.26 7.79 6.08
N ALA A 77 3.26 7.05 5.60
CA ALA A 77 3.72 7.13 4.22
C ALA A 77 2.58 6.84 3.22
N ILE A 78 1.80 5.80 3.49
CA ILE A 78 0.65 5.45 2.65
C ILE A 78 -0.42 6.53 2.72
N ASN A 79 -0.79 6.98 3.93
CA ASN A 79 -1.82 8.02 4.13
C ASN A 79 -1.47 9.33 3.42
N ASN A 80 -0.22 9.78 3.50
CA ASN A 80 0.25 11.00 2.86
C ASN A 80 0.15 10.94 1.34
N HIS A 81 0.31 9.74 0.75
CA HIS A 81 0.36 9.53 -0.71
C HIS A 81 -0.76 8.62 -1.23
N LYS A 82 -1.89 8.50 -0.51
CA LYS A 82 -3.03 7.64 -0.89
C LYS A 82 -3.53 7.89 -2.31
N ALA A 83 -3.61 9.16 -2.70
CA ALA A 83 -4.10 9.58 -4.02
C ALA A 83 -3.22 9.09 -5.17
N GLU A 84 -1.91 8.97 -4.93
CA GLU A 84 -0.95 8.58 -5.95
C GLU A 84 -0.68 7.06 -5.95
N LEU A 85 -0.93 6.38 -4.81
CA LEU A 85 -0.96 4.92 -4.75
C LEU A 85 -2.12 4.31 -5.49
N LYS A 86 -3.27 5.00 -5.50
CA LYS A 86 -4.42 4.62 -6.30
C LYS A 86 -3.94 4.46 -7.74
N PRO A 87 -3.92 3.24 -8.29
CA PRO A 87 -3.68 3.11 -9.71
C PRO A 87 -4.80 3.92 -10.37
N ALA A 88 -4.44 4.91 -11.20
CA ALA A 88 -5.40 5.54 -12.08
C ALA A 88 -6.15 4.39 -12.75
N ALA A 89 -7.46 4.26 -12.47
CA ALA A 89 -8.30 3.26 -13.09
C ALA A 89 -7.99 3.33 -14.58
N GLN A 90 -7.33 2.29 -15.07
CA GLN A 90 -6.86 2.06 -16.43
C GLN A 90 -6.89 3.29 -17.36
N SER A 91 -5.76 3.58 -18.00
CA SER A 91 -5.78 4.01 -19.40
C SER A 91 -6.59 2.98 -20.22
N ALA A 92 -7.91 3.03 -20.14
CA ALA A 92 -8.79 2.62 -21.19
C ALA A 92 -8.55 3.67 -22.27
N THR A 93 -7.54 3.42 -23.09
CA THR A 93 -7.52 4.00 -24.44
C THR A 93 -8.90 3.70 -25.04
N PRO A 94 -9.71 4.72 -25.39
CA PRO A 94 -10.80 4.45 -26.30
C PRO A 94 -10.13 3.97 -27.59
N ALA A 95 -10.37 2.71 -27.95
CA ALA A 95 -10.12 2.25 -29.30
C ALA A 95 -11.01 3.10 -30.21
N THR A 96 -10.38 4.06 -30.89
CA THR A 96 -11.04 4.95 -31.86
C THR A 96 -11.44 4.12 -33.10
N PRO A 97 -12.66 4.32 -33.65
CA PRO A 97 -13.18 3.55 -34.79
C PRO A 97 -12.40 3.76 -36.10
#